data_AF-A0A426YCK5-F1
#
_entry.id   AF-A0A426YCK5-F1
#
_cell.length_a   1.000
_cell.length_b   1.000
_cell.length_c   1.000
_cell.angle_alpha   90.00
_cell.angle_beta   90.00
_cell.angle_gamma   90.00
#
_symmetry.space_group_name_H-M   'P 1'
#
loop_
_entity.id
_entity.type
_entity.pdbx_description
1 polymer ?
#
loop_
_entity_poly.entity_id
_entity_poly.type
_entity_poly.pdbx_seq_one_letter_code
_entity_poly.pdbx_strand_id
1 'polypeptide(L)'
;MENGTLDVGHWQSSNGRTGRLDGGGQGGRHGNSTSSSPSTPPSLLRAAAMGRDDDKGAASEVLAVFRALVDGADRKFAHVRDLPPGARGPLHLLYFRKAFKAYTRLWQFQQRRRSELVAGGLGRWEIGEVASRIGQLFYGQYQRTSEVRFLLEVYVFYEAIMSRGYFQAAWGSVAPDLNLRYKELRFHVRFLIVALLLNRADEAVKLADRFRALVDESKAAFPVPKILALLLLFFVFHGNPIEFWWIHIKDCSDLGQTLAQN
;
A
#
# COMPACT_ATOMS: atom_id res chain seq x y z
N MET A 1 18.77 -15.23 -23.67
CA MET A 1 19.66 -14.41 -22.82
C MET A 1 19.29 -12.97 -23.05
N GLU A 2 18.54 -12.38 -22.13
CA GLU A 2 18.49 -10.94 -21.92
C GLU A 2 18.08 -10.79 -20.44
N ASN A 3 19.02 -10.29 -19.64
CA ASN A 3 18.89 -10.16 -18.21
C ASN A 3 17.90 -9.04 -17.92
N GLY A 4 16.61 -9.40 -17.78
CA GLY A 4 15.61 -8.57 -17.15
C GLY A 4 15.88 -8.46 -15.65
N THR A 5 16.94 -7.73 -15.30
CA THR A 5 17.16 -7.21 -13.96
C THR A 5 15.88 -6.48 -13.57
N LEU A 6 15.25 -6.93 -12.49
CA LEU A 6 14.11 -6.21 -11.91
C LEU A 6 14.65 -4.83 -11.50
N ASP A 7 14.44 -3.82 -12.34
CA ASP A 7 14.86 -2.45 -12.05
C ASP A 7 13.90 -1.86 -11.00
N VAL A 8 14.18 -2.20 -9.76
CA VAL A 8 13.50 -1.67 -8.57
C VAL A 8 13.88 -0.19 -8.37
N GLY A 9 15.01 0.27 -8.93
CA GLY A 9 15.48 1.65 -8.84
C GLY A 9 14.57 2.64 -9.57
N HIS A 10 14.03 2.26 -10.74
CA HIS A 10 13.05 3.09 -11.45
C HIS A 10 11.75 3.30 -10.63
N TRP A 11 11.37 2.30 -9.83
CA TRP A 11 10.22 2.39 -8.92
C TRP A 11 10.47 3.32 -7.74
N GLN A 12 11.65 3.26 -7.11
CA GLN A 12 12.03 4.15 -6.00
C GLN A 12 12.11 5.63 -6.44
N SER A 13 12.66 5.89 -7.64
CA SER A 13 12.74 7.25 -8.21
C SER A 13 11.36 7.88 -8.42
N SER A 14 10.35 7.05 -8.72
CA SER A 14 8.95 7.46 -8.86
C SER A 14 8.24 7.73 -7.51
N ASN A 15 8.77 7.20 -6.41
CA ASN A 15 8.21 7.35 -5.06
C ASN A 15 8.87 8.49 -4.25
N GLY A 16 10.07 8.93 -4.62
CA GLY A 16 10.89 9.85 -3.82
C GLY A 16 10.72 11.36 -4.06
N ARG A 17 9.74 11.83 -4.86
CA ARG A 17 9.67 13.25 -5.27
C ARG A 17 8.42 14.04 -4.85
N THR A 18 7.66 13.55 -3.87
CA THR A 18 6.51 14.30 -3.30
C THR A 18 6.70 14.47 -1.81
N GLY A 19 7.52 15.44 -1.40
CA GLY A 19 7.80 15.69 0.01
C GLY A 19 8.95 16.64 0.28
N ARG A 20 8.97 17.81 -0.36
CA ARG A 20 9.69 18.98 0.17
C ARG A 20 8.70 20.14 0.23
N LEU A 21 8.16 20.36 1.41
CA LEU A 21 7.52 21.61 1.78
C LEU A 21 8.65 22.63 1.93
N ASP A 22 8.80 23.53 0.96
CA ASP A 22 9.49 24.81 1.20
C ASP A 22 8.43 25.87 1.46
N GLY A 23 8.47 26.40 2.67
CA GLY A 23 7.72 27.57 3.10
C GLY A 23 8.58 28.83 3.05
N GLY A 24 7.93 29.96 2.78
CA GLY A 24 8.46 31.33 2.85
C GLY A 24 8.66 31.93 1.46
N GLY A 25 8.13 33.10 1.09
CA GLY A 25 7.37 34.13 1.78
C GLY A 25 7.43 35.43 0.94
N GLN A 26 6.45 36.31 1.17
CA GLN A 26 6.37 37.75 0.81
C GLN A 26 5.81 38.18 -0.57
N GLY A 27 4.73 38.98 -0.52
CA GLY A 27 4.83 40.39 -0.94
C GLY A 27 3.75 40.97 -1.86
N GLY A 28 2.81 41.74 -1.27
CA GLY A 28 2.10 42.92 -1.88
C GLY A 28 1.05 42.65 -2.96
N ARG A 29 0.08 43.52 -3.28
CA ARG A 29 -0.45 44.79 -2.75
C ARG A 29 -1.70 45.11 -3.59
N HIS A 30 -2.73 45.70 -2.97
CA HIS A 30 -3.88 46.49 -3.51
C HIS A 30 -4.42 46.33 -4.94
N GLY A 31 -5.75 46.22 -5.05
CA GLY A 31 -6.54 46.57 -6.23
C GLY A 31 -8.04 46.46 -5.98
N ASN A 32 -8.77 47.56 -6.18
CA ASN A 32 -10.15 47.82 -5.77
C ASN A 32 -11.20 47.35 -6.80
N SER A 33 -12.43 47.10 -6.33
CA SER A 33 -13.75 47.28 -6.98
C SER A 33 -13.94 46.97 -8.48
N THR A 34 -14.85 46.05 -8.81
CA THR A 34 -16.11 46.35 -9.53
C THR A 34 -16.93 45.07 -9.75
N SER A 35 -18.18 45.13 -9.32
CA SER A 35 -19.26 44.20 -9.63
C SER A 35 -19.65 44.27 -11.11
N SER A 36 -19.61 43.14 -11.81
CA SER A 36 -20.32 42.96 -13.08
C SER A 36 -20.66 41.49 -13.26
N SER A 37 -21.94 41.17 -13.04
CA SER A 37 -22.56 39.89 -13.40
C SER A 37 -22.52 39.69 -14.91
N PRO A 38 -22.04 38.55 -15.43
CA PRO A 38 -22.36 38.13 -16.78
C PRO A 38 -23.61 37.23 -16.73
N SER A 39 -24.70 37.67 -17.33
CA SER A 39 -25.85 36.83 -17.62
C SER A 39 -25.43 35.77 -18.66
N THR A 40 -25.22 34.53 -18.20
CA THR A 40 -24.92 33.39 -19.07
C THR A 40 -26.15 33.03 -19.91
N PRO A 41 -26.04 32.92 -21.25
CA PRO A 41 -27.18 32.52 -22.09
C PRO A 41 -27.60 31.07 -21.78
N PRO A 42 -28.92 30.74 -21.74
CA PRO A 42 -29.44 29.41 -21.39
C PRO A 42 -28.91 28.26 -22.26
N SER A 43 -28.40 28.56 -23.45
CA SER A 43 -27.84 27.60 -24.41
C SER A 43 -26.47 27.03 -23.99
N LEU A 44 -25.62 27.81 -23.32
CA LEU A 44 -24.32 27.34 -22.83
C LEU A 44 -24.46 26.47 -21.57
N LEU A 45 -25.48 26.72 -20.74
CA LEU A 45 -25.78 25.89 -19.58
C LEU A 45 -26.28 24.49 -19.99
N ARG A 46 -27.03 24.40 -21.09
CA ARG A 46 -27.54 23.13 -21.64
C ARG A 46 -26.45 22.31 -22.34
N ALA A 47 -25.49 22.95 -23.02
CA ALA A 47 -24.32 22.27 -23.58
C ALA A 47 -23.34 21.79 -22.48
N ALA A 48 -23.13 22.60 -21.43
CA ALA A 48 -22.32 22.21 -20.27
C ALA A 48 -22.94 21.08 -19.42
N ALA A 49 -24.28 20.92 -19.47
CA ALA A 49 -24.97 19.82 -18.82
C ALA A 49 -24.81 18.49 -19.59
N MET A 50 -24.85 18.50 -20.93
CA MET A 50 -24.70 17.27 -21.72
C MET A 50 -23.27 16.70 -21.68
N GLY A 51 -22.22 17.52 -21.60
CA GLY A 51 -20.84 17.03 -21.47
C GLY A 51 -20.47 16.49 -20.08
N ARG A 52 -21.30 16.73 -19.05
CA ARG A 52 -21.02 16.33 -17.65
C ARG A 52 -21.40 14.88 -17.36
N ASP A 53 -22.35 14.33 -18.11
CA ASP A 53 -22.80 12.94 -17.95
C ASP A 53 -21.86 11.97 -18.69
N ASP A 54 -21.35 12.36 -19.86
CA ASP A 54 -20.36 11.58 -20.62
C ASP A 54 -19.03 11.43 -19.83
N ASP A 55 -18.56 12.50 -19.18
CA ASP A 55 -17.33 12.50 -18.38
C ASP A 55 -17.44 11.59 -17.15
N LYS A 56 -18.60 11.57 -16.48
CA LYS A 56 -18.87 10.63 -15.38
C LYS A 56 -18.94 9.18 -15.85
N GLY A 57 -19.54 8.93 -17.01
CA GLY A 57 -19.59 7.61 -17.63
C GLY A 57 -18.19 7.07 -17.91
N ALA A 58 -17.34 7.89 -18.53
CA ALA A 58 -15.95 7.57 -18.80
C ALA A 58 -15.15 7.30 -17.51
N ALA A 59 -15.27 8.18 -16.50
CA ALA A 59 -14.60 8.02 -15.20
C ALA A 59 -14.99 6.71 -14.49
N SER A 60 -16.27 6.32 -14.56
CA SER A 60 -16.76 5.06 -14.04
C SER A 60 -16.16 3.85 -14.78
N GLU A 61 -16.02 3.93 -16.10
CA GLU A 61 -15.36 2.88 -16.89
C GLU A 61 -13.88 2.73 -16.53
N VAL A 62 -13.15 3.84 -16.35
CA VAL A 62 -11.74 3.81 -15.90
C VAL A 62 -11.61 3.09 -14.57
N LEU A 63 -12.50 3.40 -13.63
CA LEU A 63 -12.51 2.78 -12.32
C LEU A 63 -12.78 1.27 -12.43
N ALA A 64 -13.73 0.85 -13.27
CA ALA A 64 -14.01 -0.57 -13.51
C ALA A 64 -12.78 -1.30 -14.08
N VAL A 65 -12.07 -0.70 -15.04
CA VAL A 65 -10.82 -1.25 -15.57
C VAL A 65 -9.75 -1.35 -14.48
N PHE A 66 -9.62 -0.33 -13.62
CA PHE A 66 -8.70 -0.39 -12.48
C PHE A 66 -9.04 -1.55 -11.54
N ARG A 67 -10.32 -1.78 -11.21
CA ARG A 67 -10.74 -2.94 -10.39
C ARG A 67 -10.39 -4.27 -11.04
N ALA A 68 -10.67 -4.42 -12.33
CA ALA A 68 -10.32 -5.64 -13.05
C ALA A 68 -8.80 -5.90 -13.05
N LEU A 69 -7.98 -4.85 -13.13
CA LEU A 69 -6.53 -4.95 -13.02
C LEU A 69 -6.08 -5.35 -11.61
N VAL A 70 -6.71 -4.80 -10.56
CA VAL A 70 -6.49 -5.20 -9.16
C VAL A 70 -6.80 -6.69 -8.99
N ASP A 71 -7.99 -7.13 -9.37
CA ASP A 71 -8.40 -8.54 -9.27
C ASP A 71 -7.45 -9.47 -10.05
N GLY A 72 -7.04 -9.03 -11.25
CA GLY A 72 -6.09 -9.75 -12.08
C GLY A 72 -4.68 -9.86 -11.46
N ALA A 73 -4.25 -8.86 -10.69
CA ALA A 73 -2.99 -8.86 -9.95
C ALA A 73 -3.10 -9.70 -8.67
N ASP A 74 -4.20 -9.59 -7.93
CA ASP A 74 -4.48 -10.37 -6.72
C ASP A 74 -4.58 -11.87 -6.99
N ARG A 75 -5.21 -12.27 -8.10
CA ARG A 75 -5.19 -13.68 -8.54
C ARG A 75 -3.76 -14.19 -8.72
N LYS A 76 -2.87 -13.40 -9.32
CA LYS A 76 -1.46 -13.80 -9.51
C LYS A 76 -0.68 -13.79 -8.19
N PHE A 77 -0.98 -12.84 -7.31
CA PHE A 77 -0.44 -12.78 -5.96
C PHE A 77 -0.77 -14.04 -5.17
N ALA A 78 -2.02 -14.52 -5.25
CA ALA A 78 -2.45 -15.74 -4.58
C ALA A 78 -1.59 -16.95 -4.97
N HIS A 79 -1.21 -17.09 -6.25
CA HIS A 79 -0.31 -18.17 -6.68
C HIS A 79 1.09 -18.08 -6.07
N VAL A 80 1.60 -16.87 -5.78
CA VAL A 80 2.90 -16.68 -5.09
C VAL A 80 2.79 -17.07 -3.62
N ARG A 81 1.67 -16.72 -2.98
CA ARG A 81 1.38 -17.00 -1.58
C ARG A 81 1.13 -18.49 -1.32
N ASP A 82 0.33 -19.12 -2.17
CA ASP A 82 -0.16 -20.49 -1.98
C ASP A 82 0.89 -21.55 -2.39
N LEU A 83 2.04 -21.13 -2.90
CA LEU A 83 3.15 -22.01 -3.21
C LEU A 83 3.73 -22.63 -1.94
N PRO A 84 3.93 -23.96 -1.87
CA PRO A 84 4.50 -24.63 -0.70
C PRO A 84 5.82 -23.98 -0.25
N PRO A 85 6.12 -23.94 1.07
CA PRO A 85 7.37 -23.37 1.57
C PRO A 85 8.64 -23.99 0.95
N GLY A 86 8.57 -25.28 0.59
CA GLY A 86 9.64 -26.02 -0.09
C GLY A 86 9.72 -25.78 -1.60
N ALA A 87 8.73 -25.13 -2.22
CA ALA A 87 8.74 -24.79 -3.64
C ALA A 87 9.66 -23.58 -3.93
N ARG A 88 10.93 -23.71 -3.56
CA ARG A 88 12.00 -22.76 -3.89
C ARG A 88 12.40 -22.95 -5.36
N GLY A 89 13.07 -21.93 -5.93
CA GLY A 89 13.66 -22.02 -7.27
C GLY A 89 12.81 -21.44 -8.41
N PRO A 90 12.98 -21.94 -9.66
CA PRO A 90 12.48 -21.27 -10.87
C PRO A 90 10.97 -21.03 -10.91
N LEU A 91 10.17 -21.95 -10.35
CA LEU A 91 8.71 -21.85 -10.34
C LEU A 91 8.21 -20.70 -9.46
N HIS A 92 8.78 -20.54 -8.26
CA HIS A 92 8.48 -19.40 -7.40
C HIS A 92 8.83 -18.08 -8.10
N LEU A 93 10.03 -17.99 -8.66
CA LEU A 93 10.48 -16.78 -9.36
C LEU A 93 9.58 -16.45 -10.56
N LEU A 94 9.08 -17.46 -11.27
CA LEU A 94 8.12 -17.28 -12.35
C LEU A 94 6.80 -16.65 -11.86
N TYR A 95 6.21 -17.18 -10.78
CA TYR A 95 4.99 -16.61 -10.22
C TYR A 95 5.21 -15.21 -9.65
N PHE A 96 6.33 -14.99 -8.95
CA PHE A 96 6.73 -13.67 -8.46
C PHE A 96 6.81 -12.67 -9.61
N ARG A 97 7.53 -13.00 -10.69
CA ARG A 97 7.65 -12.14 -11.89
C ARG A 97 6.29 -11.86 -12.53
N LYS A 98 5.39 -12.84 -12.61
CA LYS A 98 4.03 -12.66 -13.14
C LYS A 98 3.21 -11.70 -12.28
N ALA A 99 3.23 -11.86 -10.96
CA ALA A 99 2.53 -10.98 -10.03
C ALA A 99 3.11 -9.56 -10.06
N PHE A 100 4.44 -9.43 -9.94
CA PHE A 100 5.14 -8.15 -9.98
C PHE A 100 4.87 -7.36 -11.27
N LYS A 101 4.88 -8.04 -12.43
CA LYS A 101 4.54 -7.42 -13.72
C LYS A 101 3.09 -6.94 -13.77
N ALA A 102 2.15 -7.67 -13.18
CA ALA A 102 0.76 -7.24 -13.12
C ALA A 102 0.58 -6.00 -12.23
N TYR A 103 1.21 -5.99 -11.05
CA TYR A 103 1.20 -4.81 -10.17
C TYR A 103 1.89 -3.60 -10.79
N THR A 104 2.97 -3.80 -11.55
CA THR A 104 3.62 -2.70 -12.28
C THR A 104 2.72 -2.08 -13.33
N ARG A 105 2.02 -2.91 -14.11
CA ARG A 105 1.02 -2.41 -15.07
C ARG A 105 -0.12 -1.68 -14.38
N LEU A 106 -0.65 -2.23 -13.29
CA LEU A 106 -1.69 -1.60 -12.47
C LEU A 106 -1.24 -0.25 -11.91
N TRP A 107 -0.01 -0.17 -11.40
CA TRP A 107 0.52 1.07 -10.84
C TRP A 107 0.76 2.14 -11.92
N GLN A 108 1.27 1.76 -13.08
CA GLN A 108 1.41 2.68 -14.21
C GLN A 108 0.05 3.17 -14.71
N PHE A 109 -0.95 2.28 -14.77
CA PHE A 109 -2.32 2.64 -15.14
C PHE A 109 -2.88 3.70 -14.18
N GLN A 110 -2.75 3.50 -12.87
CA GLN A 110 -3.27 4.47 -11.90
C GLN A 110 -2.52 5.81 -11.91
N GLN A 111 -1.20 5.83 -12.16
CA GLN A 111 -0.45 7.08 -12.26
C GLN A 111 -0.91 7.91 -13.47
N ARG A 112 -1.12 7.25 -14.62
CA ARG A 112 -1.49 7.93 -15.87
C ARG A 112 -2.90 8.50 -15.85
N ARG A 113 -3.84 7.78 -15.22
CA ARG A 113 -5.28 8.13 -15.21
C ARG A 113 -5.75 8.56 -13.82
N ARG A 114 -4.86 9.20 -13.04
CA ARG A 114 -5.11 9.49 -11.61
C ARG A 114 -6.32 10.39 -11.39
N SER A 115 -6.46 11.44 -12.20
CA SER A 115 -7.57 12.40 -12.12
C SER A 115 -8.92 11.73 -12.42
N GLU A 116 -8.99 10.94 -13.50
CA GLU A 116 -10.19 10.19 -13.90
C GLU A 116 -10.60 9.17 -12.83
N LEU A 117 -9.63 8.46 -12.24
CA LEU A 117 -9.88 7.51 -11.16
C LEU A 117 -10.45 8.18 -9.92
N VAL A 118 -9.90 9.33 -9.52
CA VAL A 118 -10.40 10.09 -8.37
C VAL A 118 -11.80 10.64 -8.66
N ALA A 119 -12.05 11.14 -9.88
CA ALA A 119 -13.38 11.57 -10.32
C ALA A 119 -14.40 10.42 -10.32
N GLY A 120 -13.97 9.21 -10.66
CA GLY A 120 -14.77 7.99 -10.59
C GLY A 120 -15.02 7.47 -9.17
N GLY A 121 -14.38 8.05 -8.15
CA GLY A 121 -14.57 7.66 -6.74
C GLY A 121 -13.50 6.74 -6.16
N LEU A 122 -12.32 6.63 -6.80
CA LEU A 122 -11.20 5.85 -6.25
C LEU A 122 -10.70 6.47 -4.93
N GLY A 123 -10.81 5.70 -3.84
CA GLY A 123 -10.32 6.09 -2.52
C GLY A 123 -8.79 6.13 -2.45
N ARG A 124 -8.24 7.04 -1.64
CA ARG A 124 -6.79 7.05 -1.35
C ARG A 124 -6.32 5.76 -0.68
N TRP A 125 -7.16 5.17 0.16
CA TRP A 125 -6.85 3.92 0.87
C TRP A 125 -6.64 2.73 -0.07
N GLU A 126 -7.24 2.76 -1.26
CA GLU A 126 -7.17 1.69 -2.26
C GLU A 126 -5.80 1.65 -2.93
N ILE A 127 -5.20 2.83 -3.13
CA ILE A 127 -3.80 2.94 -3.53
C ILE A 127 -2.87 2.43 -2.44
N GLY A 128 -3.19 2.72 -1.17
CA GLY A 128 -2.48 2.17 -0.02
C GLY A 128 -2.52 0.64 0.02
N GLU A 129 -3.67 0.03 -0.31
CA GLU A 129 -3.82 -1.42 -0.40
C GLU A 129 -2.95 -2.02 -1.51
N VAL A 130 -2.97 -1.43 -2.72
CA VAL A 130 -2.11 -1.86 -3.84
C VAL A 130 -0.63 -1.75 -3.46
N ALA A 131 -0.21 -0.64 -2.86
CA ALA A 131 1.16 -0.46 -2.40
C ALA A 131 1.54 -1.49 -1.32
N SER A 132 0.63 -1.79 -0.39
CA SER A 132 0.84 -2.80 0.65
C SER A 132 1.02 -4.20 0.04
N ARG A 133 0.26 -4.53 -1.01
CA ARG A 133 0.41 -5.80 -1.75
C ARG A 133 1.74 -5.93 -2.47
N ILE A 134 2.25 -4.84 -3.04
CA ILE A 134 3.59 -4.82 -3.64
C ILE A 134 4.65 -5.07 -2.56
N GLY A 135 4.55 -4.40 -1.41
CA GLY A 135 5.42 -4.67 -0.27
C GLY A 135 5.34 -6.14 0.19
N GLN A 136 4.15 -6.74 0.21
CA GLN A 136 3.99 -8.16 0.54
C GLN A 136 4.68 -9.10 -0.46
N LEU A 137 4.73 -8.76 -1.75
CA LEU A 137 5.49 -9.56 -2.73
C LEU A 137 6.98 -9.58 -2.38
N PHE A 138 7.55 -8.42 -2.08
CA PHE A 138 8.95 -8.32 -1.64
C PHE A 138 9.18 -9.06 -0.33
N TYR A 139 8.24 -8.98 0.62
CA TYR A 139 8.33 -9.73 1.87
C TYR A 139 8.32 -11.25 1.63
N GLY A 140 7.45 -11.75 0.75
CA GLY A 140 7.43 -13.17 0.37
C GLY A 140 8.72 -13.63 -0.31
N GLN A 141 9.35 -12.75 -1.10
CA GLN A 141 10.66 -13.02 -1.69
C GLN A 141 11.76 -13.08 -0.63
N TYR A 142 11.75 -12.15 0.34
CA TYR A 142 12.64 -12.19 1.51
C TYR A 142 12.48 -13.50 2.28
N GLN A 143 11.26 -13.93 2.60
CA GLN A 143 11.03 -15.17 3.35
C GLN A 143 11.61 -16.43 2.67
N ARG A 144 11.72 -16.43 1.34
CA ARG A 144 12.27 -17.58 0.59
C ARG A 144 13.77 -17.51 0.31
N THR A 145 14.35 -16.31 0.28
CA THR A 145 15.76 -16.09 -0.10
C THR A 145 16.65 -15.62 1.04
N SER A 146 16.04 -15.10 2.11
CA SER A 146 16.72 -14.44 3.22
C SER A 146 17.56 -13.22 2.81
N GLU A 147 17.34 -12.66 1.61
CA GLU A 147 18.10 -11.51 1.13
C GLU A 147 17.52 -10.21 1.70
N VAL A 148 18.30 -9.54 2.55
CA VAL A 148 17.91 -8.30 3.24
C VAL A 148 17.50 -7.18 2.28
N ARG A 149 18.03 -7.15 1.05
CA ARG A 149 17.65 -6.15 0.02
C ARG A 149 16.14 -6.10 -0.20
N PHE A 150 15.46 -7.25 -0.21
CA PHE A 150 14.02 -7.29 -0.40
C PHE A 150 13.28 -6.75 0.82
N LEU A 151 13.79 -7.02 2.03
CA LEU A 151 13.21 -6.50 3.26
C LEU A 151 13.30 -4.97 3.33
N LEU A 152 14.40 -4.38 2.85
CA LEU A 152 14.54 -2.93 2.71
C LEU A 152 13.50 -2.35 1.74
N GLU A 153 13.23 -3.02 0.61
CA GLU A 153 12.16 -2.58 -0.30
C GLU A 153 10.80 -2.57 0.39
N VAL A 154 10.47 -3.62 1.17
CA VAL A 154 9.21 -3.65 1.94
C VAL A 154 9.12 -2.45 2.87
N TYR A 155 10.21 -2.15 3.58
CA TYR A 155 10.26 -1.03 4.51
C TYR A 155 9.98 0.29 3.80
N VAL A 156 10.62 0.56 2.65
CA VAL A 156 10.39 1.78 1.85
C VAL A 156 8.93 1.91 1.43
N PHE A 157 8.30 0.81 0.99
CA PHE A 157 6.87 0.83 0.66
C PHE A 157 6.00 1.14 1.87
N TYR A 158 6.27 0.52 3.02
CA TYR A 158 5.46 0.70 4.21
C TYR A 158 5.63 2.09 4.84
N GLU A 159 6.85 2.60 4.89
CA GLU A 159 7.13 3.97 5.29
C GLU A 159 6.42 4.99 4.38
N ALA A 160 6.45 4.78 3.06
CA ALA A 160 5.73 5.63 2.11
C ALA A 160 4.21 5.56 2.29
N ILE A 161 3.67 4.39 2.67
CA ILE A 161 2.23 4.24 2.91
C ILE A 161 1.81 5.00 4.17
N MET A 162 2.59 4.86 5.25
CA MET A 162 2.33 5.49 6.54
C MET A 162 2.47 7.01 6.45
N SER A 163 3.60 7.51 5.91
CA SER A 163 3.90 8.95 5.81
C SER A 163 2.87 9.71 4.99
N ARG A 164 2.32 9.10 3.94
CA ARG A 164 1.28 9.72 3.08
C ARG A 164 -0.13 9.60 3.64
N GLY A 165 -0.32 8.87 4.73
CA GLY A 165 -1.61 8.74 5.39
C GLY A 165 -2.70 8.10 4.52
N TYR A 166 -2.37 7.09 3.70
CA TYR A 166 -3.36 6.52 2.77
C TYR A 166 -4.61 5.96 3.48
N PHE A 167 -4.45 5.46 4.71
CA PHE A 167 -5.57 4.95 5.50
C PHE A 167 -6.31 6.04 6.30
N GLN A 168 -5.72 7.22 6.53
CA GLN A 168 -6.32 8.31 7.32
C GLN A 168 -7.53 8.95 6.61
N ALA A 169 -7.51 8.99 5.27
CA ALA A 169 -8.53 9.65 4.46
C ALA A 169 -9.94 9.05 4.61
N ALA A 170 -10.06 7.83 5.13
CA ALA A 170 -11.34 7.13 5.24
C ALA A 170 -12.03 7.29 6.60
N TRP A 171 -11.46 8.11 7.49
CA TRP A 171 -11.98 8.32 8.84
C TRP A 171 -12.94 9.51 8.89
N GLY A 172 -13.08 10.25 7.78
CA GLY A 172 -14.04 11.35 7.63
C GLY A 172 -15.44 10.93 7.22
N SER A 173 -15.72 9.62 7.07
CA SER A 173 -17.06 9.13 6.74
C SER A 173 -17.94 8.99 7.98
N VAL A 174 -19.23 9.31 7.81
CA VAL A 174 -20.26 9.29 8.88
C VAL A 174 -20.42 7.91 9.53
N ALA A 175 -20.06 6.84 8.82
CA ALA A 175 -19.97 5.48 9.35
C ALA A 175 -18.55 4.93 9.16
N PRO A 176 -17.90 4.38 10.21
CA PRO A 176 -16.59 3.77 10.07
C PRO A 176 -16.73 2.42 9.34
N ASP A 177 -15.98 2.23 8.25
CA ASP A 177 -15.95 0.95 7.52
C ASP A 177 -15.05 -0.05 8.25
N LEU A 178 -15.67 -1.11 8.78
CA LEU A 178 -14.98 -2.17 9.49
C LEU A 178 -13.97 -2.89 8.59
N ASN A 179 -14.28 -3.13 7.30
CA ASN A 179 -13.39 -3.80 6.35
C ASN A 179 -12.10 -3.01 6.14
N LEU A 180 -12.23 -1.70 6.02
CA LEU A 180 -11.09 -0.84 5.91
C LEU A 180 -10.26 -0.80 7.18
N ARG A 181 -10.91 -0.79 8.35
CA ARG A 181 -10.22 -0.90 9.63
C ARG A 181 -9.40 -2.19 9.75
N TYR A 182 -9.93 -3.32 9.27
CA TYR A 182 -9.17 -4.57 9.18
C TYR A 182 -7.93 -4.43 8.28
N LYS A 183 -8.05 -3.78 7.13
CA LYS A 183 -6.93 -3.57 6.20
C LYS A 183 -5.83 -2.72 6.83
N GLU A 184 -6.21 -1.66 7.54
CA GLU A 184 -5.28 -0.76 8.22
C GLU A 184 -4.55 -1.44 9.39
N LEU A 185 -5.27 -2.17 10.25
CA LEU A 185 -4.66 -2.95 11.35
C LEU A 185 -3.65 -3.95 10.81
N ARG A 186 -4.03 -4.69 9.75
CA ARG A 186 -3.17 -5.67 9.09
C ARG A 186 -1.94 -5.04 8.44
N PHE A 187 -2.04 -3.81 7.96
CA PHE A 187 -0.89 -3.07 7.44
C PHE A 187 0.08 -2.71 8.57
N HIS A 188 -0.40 -2.14 9.67
CA HIS A 188 0.44 -1.70 10.79
C HIS A 188 1.23 -2.85 11.41
N VAL A 189 0.62 -4.02 11.65
CA VAL A 189 1.34 -5.16 12.21
C VAL A 189 2.43 -5.67 11.26
N ARG A 190 2.16 -5.70 9.95
CA ARG A 190 3.19 -6.10 8.98
C ARG A 190 4.35 -5.13 8.96
N PHE A 191 4.07 -3.84 9.08
CA PHE A 191 5.12 -2.84 9.15
C PHE A 191 5.95 -2.99 10.43
N LEU A 192 5.29 -3.22 11.57
CA LEU A 192 5.96 -3.50 12.83
C LEU A 192 6.91 -4.71 12.70
N ILE A 193 6.46 -5.82 12.10
CA ILE A 193 7.30 -7.01 11.86
C ILE A 193 8.53 -6.65 11.02
N VAL A 194 8.37 -5.88 9.94
CA VAL A 194 9.50 -5.49 9.06
C VAL A 194 10.49 -4.58 9.80
N ALA A 195 10.00 -3.64 10.61
CA ALA A 195 10.84 -2.77 11.43
C ALA A 195 11.66 -3.58 12.44
N LEU A 196 11.04 -4.57 13.09
CA LEU A 196 11.71 -5.49 14.01
C LEU A 196 12.78 -6.34 13.30
N LEU A 197 12.47 -6.91 12.13
CA LEU A 197 13.42 -7.71 11.35
C LEU A 197 14.63 -6.89 10.85
N LEU A 198 14.46 -5.58 10.64
CA LEU A 198 15.54 -4.65 10.29
C LEU A 198 16.24 -4.03 11.51
N ASN A 199 15.90 -4.49 12.73
CA ASN A 199 16.42 -3.96 13.99
C ASN A 199 16.26 -2.43 14.14
N ARG A 200 15.14 -1.88 13.65
CA ARG A 200 14.78 -0.45 13.79
C ARG A 200 13.97 -0.26 15.06
N ALA A 201 14.63 -0.36 16.22
CA ALA A 201 13.96 -0.36 17.53
C ALA A 201 13.06 0.87 17.76
N ASP A 202 13.55 2.08 17.48
CA ASP A 202 12.77 3.31 17.68
C ASP A 202 11.51 3.35 16.82
N GLU A 203 11.60 2.91 15.57
CA GLU A 203 10.43 2.81 14.67
C GLU A 203 9.48 1.71 15.10
N ALA A 204 10.00 0.56 15.57
CA ALA A 204 9.16 -0.51 16.10
C ALA A 204 8.34 -0.05 17.31
N VAL A 205 8.91 0.74 18.22
CA VAL A 205 8.18 1.33 19.36
C VAL A 205 7.08 2.25 18.88
N LYS A 206 7.38 3.20 17.97
CA LYS A 206 6.37 4.11 17.39
C LYS A 206 5.22 3.35 16.72
N LEU A 207 5.54 2.31 15.96
CA LEU A 207 4.57 1.47 15.27
C LEU A 207 3.71 0.66 16.25
N ALA A 208 4.30 0.15 17.33
CA ALA A 208 3.57 -0.56 18.38
C ALA A 208 2.58 0.36 19.11
N ASP A 209 3.01 1.58 19.46
CA ASP A 209 2.15 2.58 20.09
C ASP A 209 1.00 2.99 19.17
N ARG A 210 1.29 3.25 17.88
CA ARG A 210 0.24 3.56 16.92
C ARG A 210 -0.72 2.39 16.72
N PHE A 211 -0.21 1.16 16.64
CA PHE A 211 -1.04 -0.04 16.51
C PHE A 211 -1.96 -0.21 17.72
N ARG A 212 -1.46 0.00 18.94
CA ARG A 212 -2.25 -0.04 20.16
C ARG A 212 -3.37 0.99 20.13
N ALA A 213 -3.05 2.25 19.82
CA ALA A 213 -4.05 3.31 19.67
C ALA A 213 -5.12 2.93 18.63
N LEU A 214 -4.71 2.39 17.48
CA LEU A 214 -5.62 1.96 16.42
C LEU A 214 -6.55 0.81 16.88
N VAL A 215 -6.04 -0.13 17.67
CA VAL A 215 -6.85 -1.21 18.27
C VAL A 215 -7.89 -0.63 19.23
N ASP A 216 -7.49 0.31 20.08
CA ASP A 216 -8.40 0.92 21.07
C ASP A 216 -9.46 1.81 20.38
N GLU A 217 -9.07 2.60 19.38
CA GLU A 217 -9.99 3.33 18.50
C GLU A 217 -10.95 2.39 17.76
N SER A 218 -10.50 1.19 17.38
CA SER A 218 -11.36 0.18 16.74
C SER A 218 -12.36 -0.44 17.71
N LYS A 219 -11.96 -0.71 18.96
CA LYS A 219 -12.87 -1.18 20.03
C LYS A 219 -13.94 -0.15 20.37
N ALA A 220 -13.58 1.13 20.36
CA ALA A 220 -14.54 2.21 20.60
C ALA A 220 -15.53 2.36 19.43
N ALA A 221 -15.05 2.20 18.19
CA ALA A 221 -15.87 2.34 16.99
C ALA A 221 -16.74 1.11 16.67
N PHE A 222 -16.37 -0.09 17.14
CA PHE A 222 -17.02 -1.34 16.77
C PHE A 222 -17.20 -2.32 17.95
N PRO A 223 -18.34 -3.03 18.05
CA PRO A 223 -18.59 -3.97 19.15
C PRO A 223 -17.65 -5.20 19.15
N VAL A 224 -17.24 -5.62 20.36
CA VAL A 224 -16.14 -6.54 20.73
C VAL A 224 -16.12 -7.94 20.07
N PRO A 225 -17.25 -8.66 19.80
CA PRO A 225 -17.16 -10.02 19.22
C PRO A 225 -16.49 -10.06 17.82
N LYS A 226 -16.42 -8.93 17.12
CA LYS A 226 -15.72 -8.81 15.82
C LYS A 226 -14.20 -8.64 15.94
N ILE A 227 -13.70 -8.30 17.13
CA ILE A 227 -12.29 -8.01 17.42
C ILE A 227 -11.53 -9.29 17.82
N LEU A 228 -12.20 -10.26 18.46
CA LEU A 228 -11.60 -11.57 18.74
C LEU A 228 -11.39 -12.39 17.44
N ALA A 229 -12.32 -12.26 16.49
CA ALA A 229 -12.13 -12.76 15.12
C ALA A 229 -10.96 -12.06 14.39
N LEU A 230 -10.65 -10.80 14.74
CA LEU A 230 -9.55 -9.97 14.18
C LEU A 230 -8.17 -10.57 14.48
N LEU A 231 -7.97 -11.06 15.70
CA LEU A 231 -6.73 -11.72 16.15
C LEU A 231 -6.64 -13.17 15.66
N LEU A 232 -7.76 -13.91 15.68
CA LEU A 232 -7.81 -15.29 15.17
C LEU A 232 -7.60 -15.36 13.66
N LEU A 233 -8.18 -14.44 12.87
CA LEU A 233 -7.94 -14.36 11.43
C LEU A 233 -6.53 -13.87 11.10
N PHE A 234 -5.87 -13.13 11.99
CA PHE A 234 -4.46 -12.77 11.81
C PHE A 234 -3.56 -14.01 11.84
N PHE A 235 -3.82 -14.95 12.77
CA PHE A 235 -3.16 -16.25 12.85
C PHE A 235 -3.57 -17.21 11.71
N VAL A 236 -4.86 -17.24 11.33
CA VAL A 236 -5.37 -18.15 10.29
C VAL A 236 -4.98 -17.72 8.87
N PHE A 237 -4.94 -16.41 8.56
CA PHE A 237 -4.57 -15.91 7.23
C PHE A 237 -3.09 -15.59 7.03
N HIS A 238 -2.29 -15.54 8.11
CA HIS A 238 -0.83 -15.73 8.03
C HIS A 238 -0.45 -17.21 8.21
N GLY A 239 -1.37 -18.14 7.94
CA GLY A 239 -1.17 -19.59 7.94
C GLY A 239 0.04 -20.04 7.11
N ASN A 240 1.21 -19.98 7.72
CA ASN A 240 2.06 -21.12 8.08
C ASN A 240 3.08 -20.61 9.12
N PRO A 241 2.76 -20.66 10.42
CA PRO A 241 3.75 -20.41 11.45
C PRO A 241 4.55 -21.70 11.75
N ILE A 242 5.80 -21.49 12.16
CA ILE A 242 6.68 -22.35 12.99
C ILE A 242 7.79 -23.20 12.34
N GLU A 243 7.77 -23.68 11.10
CA GLU A 243 8.94 -24.46 10.61
C GLU A 243 10.14 -23.58 10.16
N PHE A 244 9.91 -22.32 9.80
CA PHE A 244 10.99 -21.42 9.35
C PHE A 244 11.59 -20.55 10.47
N TRP A 245 10.84 -20.31 11.54
CA TRP A 245 11.34 -19.54 12.69
C TRP A 245 12.38 -20.31 13.50
N TRP A 246 12.35 -21.65 13.46
CA TRP A 246 13.37 -22.48 14.13
C TRP A 246 14.70 -22.55 13.36
N ILE A 247 14.65 -22.49 12.02
CA ILE A 247 15.86 -22.55 11.19
C ILE A 247 16.62 -21.21 11.21
N HIS A 248 15.92 -20.08 11.13
CA HIS A 248 16.58 -18.77 11.02
C HIS A 248 17.16 -18.23 12.34
N ILE A 249 16.53 -18.53 13.49
CA ILE A 249 17.10 -18.18 14.80
C ILE A 249 18.38 -18.98 15.07
N LYS A 250 18.45 -20.23 14.61
CA LYS A 250 19.62 -21.08 14.80
C LYS A 250 20.81 -20.58 13.97
N ASP A 251 20.58 -20.24 12.70
CA ASP A 251 21.63 -19.69 11.83
C ASP A 251 22.18 -18.35 12.32
N CYS A 252 21.33 -17.44 12.83
CA CYS A 252 21.80 -16.18 13.43
C CYS A 252 22.53 -16.37 14.77
N SER A 253 22.14 -17.35 15.58
CA SER A 253 22.85 -17.69 16.83
C SER A 253 24.23 -18.29 16.55
N ASP A 254 24.35 -19.14 15.53
CA ASP A 254 25.59 -19.81 15.17
C ASP A 254 26.62 -18.86 14.52
N LEU A 255 26.15 -17.87 13.75
CA LEU A 255 26.98 -16.76 13.22
C LEU A 255 27.48 -15.80 14.31
N GLY A 256 26.70 -15.59 15.37
CA GLY A 256 27.11 -14.78 16.52
C GLY A 256 28.18 -15.46 17.39
N GLN A 257 28.15 -16.79 17.51
CA GLN A 257 29.16 -17.54 18.28
C GLN A 257 30.48 -17.70 17.54
N THR A 258 30.46 -17.82 16.21
CA THR A 258 31.70 -17.96 15.40
C THR A 258 32.50 -16.66 15.27
N LEU A 259 31.86 -15.50 15.40
CA LEU A 259 32.56 -14.19 15.42
C LEU A 259 33.08 -13.79 16.80
N ALA A 260 32.67 -14.49 17.87
CA ALA A 260 33.15 -14.26 19.23
C ALA A 260 34.33 -15.17 19.63
N GLN A 261 34.76 -16.09 18.75
CA GLN A 261 35.84 -17.05 18.99
C GLN A 261 37.06 -16.88 18.07
N ASN A 262 37.16 -15.77 17.32
CA ASN A 262 38.35 -15.42 16.54
C ASN A 262 38.85 -14.01 16.91
#